data_AF-A0A4S0IH36-F1
#
_entry.id   AF-A0A4S0IH36-F1
#
_cell.length_a   1.000
_cell.length_b   1.000
_cell.length_c   1.000
_cell.angle_alpha   90.00
_cell.angle_beta   90.00
_cell.angle_gamma   90.00
#
_symmetry.space_group_name_H-M   'P 1'
#
loop_
_entity.id
_entity.type
_entity.pdbx_description
1 polymer ?
#
loop_
_entity_poly.entity_id
_entity_poly.type
_entity_poly.pdbx_seq_one_letter_code
_entity_poly.pdbx_strand_id
1 'polypeptide(L)'
;VAGRRDETFLVSKVLPSNAARAGVKRACESSLNRLATDRIDLYLLDWPGSVPLSETVEAFEALKAEGKIRHWGVSNFDTDEMEELVGLAAGGNVQ
;
A
#
# COMPACT_ATOMS: atom_id res chain seq x y z
N VAL A 1 11.46 8.87 -12.68
CA VAL A 1 11.44 7.41 -12.88
C VAL A 1 11.56 7.04 -14.36
N ALA A 2 10.92 7.77 -15.28
CA ALA A 2 11.03 7.54 -16.72
C ALA A 2 12.49 7.37 -17.20
N GLY A 3 12.74 6.29 -17.95
CA GLY A 3 14.05 5.93 -18.47
C GLY A 3 14.99 5.20 -17.49
N ARG A 4 14.66 5.11 -16.19
CA ARG A 4 15.50 4.48 -15.15
C ARG A 4 14.69 3.65 -14.15
N ARG A 5 13.52 3.14 -14.56
CA ARG A 5 12.58 2.47 -13.65
C ARG A 5 13.22 1.31 -12.90
N ASP A 6 14.03 0.51 -13.59
CA ASP A 6 14.66 -0.70 -13.04
C ASP A 6 15.89 -0.41 -12.16
N GLU A 7 16.38 0.83 -12.14
CA GLU A 7 17.48 1.27 -11.28
C GLU A 7 17.00 1.84 -9.94
N THR A 8 15.68 1.88 -9.72
CA THR A 8 15.09 2.53 -8.55
C THR A 8 14.14 1.61 -7.81
N PHE A 9 14.16 1.70 -6.49
CA PHE A 9 13.13 1.15 -5.62
C PHE A 9 12.12 2.25 -5.29
N LEU A 10 10.94 2.17 -5.90
CA LEU A 10 9.93 3.22 -5.82
C LEU A 10 8.98 2.97 -4.64
N VAL A 11 8.97 3.90 -3.69
CA VAL A 11 8.03 3.90 -2.57
C VAL A 11 6.99 5.01 -2.76
N SER A 12 5.72 4.69 -2.52
CA SER A 12 4.64 5.68 -2.46
C SER A 12 3.66 5.33 -1.34
N LYS A 13 2.69 6.19 -1.07
CA LYS A 13 1.78 6.04 0.06
C LYS A 13 0.33 6.36 -0.31
N VAL A 14 -0.61 5.77 0.43
CA VAL A 14 -2.03 6.11 0.40
C VAL A 14 -2.42 6.83 1.69
N LEU A 15 -3.14 7.94 1.55
CA LEU A 15 -3.71 8.65 2.69
C LEU A 15 -4.85 7.85 3.33
N PRO A 16 -5.05 7.93 4.65
CA PRO A 16 -6.07 7.12 5.34
C PRO A 16 -7.51 7.44 4.91
N SER A 17 -7.76 8.66 4.46
CA SER A 17 -9.04 9.06 3.84
C SER A 17 -9.38 8.29 2.57
N ASN A 18 -8.41 7.60 1.97
CA ASN A 18 -8.57 6.72 0.81
C ASN A 18 -8.34 5.23 1.16
N ALA A 19 -8.23 4.84 2.43
CA ALA A 19 -7.80 3.50 2.83
C ALA A 19 -8.86 2.40 2.66
N ALA A 20 -10.11 2.76 2.34
CA ALA A 20 -11.15 1.82 1.95
C ALA A 20 -10.80 1.15 0.61
N ARG A 21 -11.30 -0.07 0.36
CA ARG A 21 -10.87 -0.93 -0.74
C ARG A 21 -10.88 -0.25 -2.11
N ALA A 22 -11.98 0.42 -2.44
CA ALA A 22 -12.10 1.14 -3.71
C ALA A 22 -11.22 2.41 -3.74
N GLY A 23 -11.00 3.05 -2.60
CA GLY A 23 -10.13 4.21 -2.45
C GLY A 23 -8.66 3.86 -2.69
N VAL A 24 -8.18 2.78 -2.08
CA VAL A 24 -6.79 2.29 -2.23
C VAL A 24 -6.47 2.02 -3.68
N LYS A 25 -7.37 1.31 -4.38
CA LYS A 25 -7.23 1.03 -5.80
C LYS A 25 -7.13 2.31 -6.64
N ARG A 26 -8.07 3.24 -6.49
CA ARG A 26 -8.07 4.52 -7.23
C ARG A 26 -6.83 5.36 -6.92
N ALA A 27 -6.40 5.41 -5.66
CA ALA A 27 -5.23 6.15 -5.23
C ALA A 27 -3.93 5.56 -5.80
N CYS A 28 -3.81 4.23 -5.83
CA CYS A 28 -2.68 3.53 -6.44
C CYS A 28 -2.63 3.80 -7.95
N GLU A 29 -3.73 3.63 -8.66
CA GLU A 29 -3.82 3.88 -10.11
C GLU A 29 -3.48 5.34 -10.46
N SER A 30 -3.96 6.29 -9.66
CA SER A 30 -3.62 7.70 -9.83
C SER A 30 -2.12 7.97 -9.58
N SER A 31 -1.52 7.29 -8.60
CA SER A 31 -0.09 7.41 -8.31
C SER A 31 0.76 6.84 -9.44
N LEU A 32 0.42 5.65 -9.94
CA LEU A 32 1.06 5.01 -11.10
C LEU A 32 1.03 5.92 -12.34
N ASN A 33 -0.12 6.53 -12.62
CA ASN A 33 -0.28 7.47 -13.72
C ASN A 33 0.66 8.70 -13.56
N ARG A 34 0.65 9.36 -12.39
CA ARG A 34 1.53 10.51 -12.13
C ARG A 34 3.02 10.16 -12.20
N LEU A 35 3.37 8.94 -11.79
CA LEU A 35 4.75 8.44 -11.79
C LEU A 35 5.19 7.89 -13.17
N ALA A 36 4.25 7.79 -14.12
CA ALA A 36 4.45 7.22 -15.45
C ALA A 36 5.12 5.83 -15.39
N THR A 37 4.58 4.95 -14.54
CA THR A 37 5.03 3.56 -14.39
C THR A 37 3.82 2.66 -14.13
N ASP A 38 3.97 1.38 -14.43
CA ASP A 38 2.99 0.32 -14.20
C ASP A 38 3.04 -0.27 -12.78
N ARG A 39 4.12 -0.03 -12.03
CA ARG A 39 4.34 -0.65 -10.72
C ARG A 39 5.05 0.23 -9.69
N ILE A 40 4.61 0.14 -8.44
CA ILE A 40 5.30 0.65 -7.23
C ILE A 40 5.98 -0.52 -6.50
N ASP A 41 7.20 -0.33 -5.99
CA ASP A 41 7.91 -1.43 -5.30
C ASP A 41 7.39 -1.63 -3.87
N LEU A 42 7.15 -0.55 -3.12
CA LEU A 42 6.53 -0.59 -1.80
C LEU A 42 5.43 0.47 -1.68
N TYR A 43 4.23 0.06 -1.30
CA TYR A 43 3.10 0.96 -1.11
C TYR A 43 2.64 0.96 0.34
N LEU A 44 2.64 2.12 0.98
CA LEU A 44 2.39 2.25 2.41
C LEU A 44 1.01 2.84 2.70
N LEU A 45 0.34 2.38 3.75
CA LEU A 45 -0.64 3.22 4.44
C LEU A 45 0.13 4.30 5.21
N ASP A 46 -0.20 5.58 4.98
CA ASP A 46 0.62 6.70 5.46
C ASP A 46 0.54 6.90 6.99
N TRP A 47 -0.62 6.66 7.61
CA TRP A 47 -0.82 6.57 9.06
C TRP A 47 -2.15 5.83 9.37
N PRO A 48 -2.42 5.44 10.62
CA PRO A 48 -3.70 4.85 11.01
C PRO A 48 -4.89 5.79 10.72
N GLY A 49 -6.06 5.21 10.45
CA GLY A 49 -7.28 5.98 10.18
C GLY A 49 -8.54 5.27 10.66
N SER A 50 -9.71 5.77 10.26
CA SER A 50 -11.00 5.21 10.68
C SER A 50 -11.43 3.97 9.89
N VAL A 51 -10.72 3.61 8.82
CA VAL A 51 -11.03 2.43 8.01
C VAL A 51 -10.47 1.20 8.72
N PRO A 52 -11.25 0.10 8.89
CA PRO A 52 -10.73 -1.14 9.45
C PRO A 52 -9.50 -1.61 8.68
N LEU A 53 -8.42 -1.89 9.39
CA LEU A 53 -7.13 -2.19 8.77
C LEU A 53 -7.19 -3.44 7.87
N SER A 54 -8.04 -4.41 8.20
CA SER A 54 -8.30 -5.60 7.37
C SER A 54 -8.76 -5.26 5.96
N GLU A 55 -9.58 -4.21 5.79
CA GLU A 55 -10.04 -3.77 4.48
C GLU A 55 -8.89 -3.20 3.65
N THR A 56 -7.99 -2.45 4.28
CA THR A 56 -6.79 -1.92 3.64
C THR A 56 -5.83 -3.04 3.25
N VAL A 57 -5.64 -4.04 4.13
CA VAL A 57 -4.81 -5.23 3.85
C VAL A 57 -5.36 -6.02 2.66
N GLU A 58 -6.67 -6.30 2.62
CA GLU A 58 -7.30 -6.96 1.47
C GLU A 58 -7.08 -6.17 0.17
N ALA A 59 -7.14 -4.84 0.23
CA ALA A 59 -6.92 -3.99 -0.93
C ALA A 59 -5.46 -4.01 -1.40
N PHE A 60 -4.50 -4.00 -0.48
CA PHE A 60 -3.08 -4.15 -0.82
C PHE A 60 -2.76 -5.52 -1.41
N GLU A 61 -3.29 -6.60 -0.84
CA GLU A 61 -3.13 -7.94 -1.40
C GLU A 61 -3.73 -8.07 -2.79
N ALA A 62 -4.89 -7.45 -3.05
CA ALA A 62 -5.46 -7.38 -4.38
C ALA A 62 -4.55 -6.62 -5.37
N LEU A 63 -4.01 -5.46 -4.98
CA LEU A 63 -3.07 -4.70 -5.82
C LEU A 63 -1.77 -5.47 -6.09
N LYS A 64 -1.29 -6.24 -5.11
CA LYS A 64 -0.13 -7.11 -5.24
C LYS A 64 -0.40 -8.24 -6.23
N ALA A 65 -1.56 -8.89 -6.11
CA ALA A 65 -2.00 -9.92 -7.05
C ALA A 65 -2.20 -9.37 -8.48
N GLU A 66 -2.65 -8.12 -8.62
CA GLU A 66 -2.76 -7.41 -9.91
C GLU A 66 -1.40 -6.94 -10.46
N GLY A 67 -0.30 -7.08 -9.71
CA GLY A 67 1.06 -6.66 -10.12
C GLY A 67 1.33 -5.15 -10.05
N LYS A 68 0.39 -4.37 -9.53
CA LYS A 68 0.49 -2.89 -9.41
C LYS A 68 1.45 -2.46 -8.30
N ILE A 69 1.61 -3.29 -7.28
CA ILE A 69 2.59 -3.11 -6.20
C ILE A 69 3.38 -4.41 -5.99
N ARG A 70 4.66 -4.35 -5.60
CA ARG A 70 5.41 -5.58 -5.21
C ARG A 70 5.23 -5.93 -3.74
N HIS A 71 5.30 -4.92 -2.89
CA HIS A 71 5.19 -5.02 -1.45
C HIS A 71 4.24 -3.95 -0.91
N TRP A 72 3.71 -4.18 0.27
CA TRP A 72 2.97 -3.20 1.03
C TRP A 72 3.48 -3.12 2.46
N GLY A 73 3.27 -1.97 3.08
CA GLY A 73 3.68 -1.71 4.45
C GLY A 73 2.80 -0.65 5.11
N VAL A 74 3.23 -0.20 6.29
CA VAL A 74 2.58 0.88 7.03
C VAL A 74 3.62 1.92 7.45
N SER A 75 3.15 3.12 7.75
CA SER A 75 3.96 4.23 8.25
C SER A 75 3.25 4.83 9.46
N ASN A 76 4.02 5.31 10.43
CA ASN A 76 3.49 5.93 11.67
C ASN A 76 2.58 5.00 12.50
N PHE A 77 2.91 3.71 12.54
CA PHE A 77 2.27 2.74 13.42
C PHE A 77 3.11 2.55 14.69
N ASP A 78 2.47 2.47 15.85
CA ASP A 78 3.11 2.08 17.10
C ASP A 78 3.16 0.54 17.26
N THR A 79 3.64 0.06 18.42
CA THR A 79 3.80 -1.39 18.64
C THR A 79 2.47 -2.12 18.74
N ASP A 80 1.47 -1.54 19.40
CA ASP A 80 0.15 -2.16 19.57
C ASP A 80 -0.56 -2.26 18.22
N GLU A 81 -0.44 -1.21 17.40
CA GLU A 81 -1.00 -1.18 16.04
C GLU A 81 -0.29 -2.19 15.10
N MET A 82 1.02 -2.40 15.27
CA MET A 82 1.75 -3.44 14.53
C MET A 82 1.35 -4.85 14.97
N GLU A 83 1.10 -5.08 16.25
CA GLU A 83 0.60 -6.36 16.76
C GLU A 83 -0.80 -6.67 16.22
N GLU A 84 -1.70 -5.68 16.21
CA GLU A 84 -3.02 -5.79 15.58
C GLU A 84 -2.87 -6.16 14.10
N LEU A 85 -2.06 -5.40 13.36
CA LEU A 85 -1.82 -5.62 11.93
C LEU A 85 -1.38 -7.04 11.63
N VAL A 86 -0.35 -7.53 12.33
CA VAL A 86 0.21 -8.88 12.10
C VAL A 86 -0.78 -9.98 12.46
N GLY A 87 -1.71 -9.71 13.40
CA GLY A 87 -2.79 -10.62 13.77
C GLY A 87 -3.91 -10.77 12.72
N LEU A 88 -3.99 -9.89 11.72
CA LEU A 88 -5.00 -9.95 10.66
C LEU A 88 -4.71 -11.06 9.64
N ALA A 89 -5.75 -11.48 8.92
CA ALA A 89 -5.60 -12.32 7.75
C ALA A 89 -4.69 -11.64 6.72
N ALA A 90 -3.63 -12.34 6.28
CA ALA A 90 -2.55 -11.80 5.43
C ALA A 90 -1.75 -10.64 6.03
N GLY A 91 -1.99 -10.23 7.28
CA GLY A 91 -1.27 -9.13 7.94
C GLY A 91 0.24 -9.37 8.07
N GLY A 92 0.65 -10.61 8.26
CA GLY A 92 2.06 -11.02 8.27
C GLY A 92 2.81 -10.85 6.95
N ASN A 93 2.15 -10.45 5.86
CA ASN A 93 2.79 -10.11 4.59
C ASN A 93 3.36 -8.68 4.56
N VAL A 94 3.11 -7.86 5.59
CA VAL A 94 3.70 -6.52 5.75
C VAL A 94 5.22 -6.60 5.59
N GLN A 95 5.83 -5.60 4.95
CA GLN A 95 7.27 -5.50 4.69
C GLN A 95 7.87 -4.20 5.25
#